data_AF-A0A8B6EGS4-F1
#
_entry.id   AF-A0A8B6EGS4-F1
#
_cell.length_a   1.000
_cell.length_b   1.000
_cell.length_c   1.000
_cell.angle_alpha   90.00
_cell.angle_beta   90.00
_cell.angle_gamma   90.00
#
_symmetry.space_group_name_H-M   'P 1'
#
loop_
_entity.id
_entity.type
_entity.pdbx_description
1 polymer ?
#
loop_
_entity_poly.entity_id
_entity_poly.type
_entity_poly.pdbx_seq_one_letter_code
_entity_poly.pdbx_strand_id
1 'polypeptide(L)'
;MSAKRDKRTLAEILQLRNERDALYQQTQFDAAYIRQIHVDYRQLEEQLKKLKEHKCELEKSHNKTMKDLVHNQKEAIIVTLKEDVKRLQAERDERDKQIADLKADKDELQSKLSKVAGEKMLDKNPQIADLSDSRRPQKLVEMISILYDNKWTDAFEKSEDKGDEKQICIYLLDIFQACWNYCKETCEQQTKILEQNLLLASENKDGLYALSPGSSKLLTEIRKRSAKEMMPNLYENCFCFRNLNL
;
A
#
# COMPACT_ATOMS: atom_id res chain seq x y z
N MET A 1 47.59 -124.39 48.98
CA MET A 1 47.58 -122.92 48.82
C MET A 1 46.65 -122.39 47.72
N SER A 2 45.90 -123.25 47.00
CA SER A 2 45.02 -122.85 45.87
C SER A 2 43.73 -122.13 46.30
N ALA A 3 43.00 -122.65 47.28
CA ALA A 3 41.66 -122.18 47.66
C ALA A 3 41.58 -120.75 48.27
N LYS A 4 42.71 -120.17 48.70
CA LYS A 4 42.76 -118.77 49.21
C LYS A 4 42.93 -117.74 48.09
N ARG A 5 43.50 -118.12 46.94
CA ARG A 5 43.60 -117.24 45.76
C ARG A 5 42.24 -117.14 45.06
N ASP A 6 41.52 -118.25 44.93
CA ASP A 6 40.20 -118.30 44.28
C ASP A 6 39.11 -117.52 45.02
N LYS A 7 39.18 -117.44 46.36
CA LYS A 7 38.25 -116.62 47.15
C LYS A 7 38.52 -115.12 47.03
N ARG A 8 39.78 -114.74 46.78
CA ARG A 8 40.19 -113.33 46.64
C ARG A 8 39.77 -112.78 45.27
N THR A 9 39.93 -113.56 44.21
CA THR A 9 39.42 -113.24 42.87
C THR A 9 37.89 -113.19 42.82
N LEU A 10 37.18 -114.08 43.54
CA LEU A 10 35.72 -114.03 43.62
C LEU A 10 35.20 -112.75 44.31
N ALA A 11 35.88 -112.28 45.37
CA ALA A 11 35.51 -111.06 46.08
C ALA A 11 35.71 -109.80 45.21
N GLU A 12 36.80 -109.74 44.46
CA GLU A 12 37.06 -108.66 43.49
C GLU A 12 36.01 -108.63 42.36
N ILE A 13 35.61 -109.80 41.83
CA ILE A 13 34.55 -109.91 40.82
C ILE A 13 33.20 -109.41 41.38
N LEU A 14 32.88 -109.74 42.63
CA LEU A 14 31.65 -109.26 43.29
C LEU A 14 31.68 -107.75 43.54
N GLN A 15 32.83 -107.20 43.92
CA GLN A 15 33.00 -105.76 44.11
C GLN A 15 32.82 -105.01 42.78
N LEU A 16 33.49 -105.46 41.71
CA LEU A 16 33.33 -104.88 40.38
C LEU A 16 31.89 -104.97 39.86
N ARG A 17 31.16 -106.04 40.20
CA ARG A 17 29.74 -106.17 39.87
C ARG A 17 28.89 -105.12 40.59
N ASN A 18 29.11 -104.91 41.89
CA ASN A 18 28.39 -103.90 42.66
C ASN A 18 28.70 -102.48 42.16
N GLU A 19 29.97 -102.19 41.85
CA GLU A 19 30.40 -100.91 41.28
C GLU A 19 29.76 -100.67 39.91
N ARG A 20 29.72 -101.67 39.03
CA ARG A 20 29.03 -101.60 37.74
C ARG A 20 27.53 -101.37 37.92
N ASP A 21 26.89 -102.08 38.83
CA ASP A 21 25.45 -101.95 39.05
C ASP A 21 25.11 -100.56 39.66
N ALA A 22 25.98 -100.01 40.53
CA ALA A 22 25.87 -98.63 41.02
C ALA A 22 26.07 -97.58 39.91
N LEU A 23 27.08 -97.76 39.05
CA LEU A 23 27.31 -96.92 37.87
C LEU A 23 26.12 -96.98 36.89
N TYR A 24 25.51 -98.15 36.72
CA TYR A 24 24.33 -98.32 35.89
C TYR A 24 23.14 -97.54 36.45
N GLN A 25 22.89 -97.62 37.76
CA GLN A 25 21.84 -96.84 38.42
C GLN A 25 22.07 -95.33 38.31
N GLN A 26 23.32 -94.88 38.52
CA GLN A 26 23.70 -93.48 38.36
C GLN A 26 23.49 -93.00 36.91
N THR A 27 23.90 -93.79 35.92
CA THR A 27 23.71 -93.47 34.50
C THR A 27 22.22 -93.37 34.14
N GLN A 28 21.38 -94.23 34.70
CA GLN A 28 19.93 -94.14 34.51
C GLN A 28 19.34 -92.86 35.12
N PHE A 29 19.78 -92.49 36.32
CA PHE A 29 19.37 -91.25 36.98
C PHE A 29 19.78 -90.02 36.18
N ASP A 30 21.05 -89.94 35.77
CA ASP A 30 21.58 -88.84 34.95
C ASP A 30 20.84 -88.75 33.61
N ALA A 31 20.55 -89.89 32.97
CA ALA A 31 19.78 -89.91 31.72
C ALA A 31 18.32 -89.45 31.90
N ALA A 32 17.70 -89.71 33.06
CA ALA A 32 16.37 -89.20 33.38
C ALA A 32 16.40 -87.69 33.65
N TYR A 33 17.41 -87.21 34.39
CA TYR A 33 17.60 -85.79 34.66
C TYR A 33 17.86 -84.98 33.38
N ILE A 34 18.71 -85.47 32.47
CA ILE A 34 18.96 -84.85 31.15
C ILE A 34 17.66 -84.78 30.34
N ARG A 35 16.83 -85.83 30.35
CA ARG A 35 15.53 -85.82 29.67
C ARG A 35 14.61 -84.73 30.22
N GLN A 36 14.55 -84.57 31.54
CA GLN A 36 13.75 -83.53 32.17
C GLN A 36 14.22 -82.13 31.74
N ILE A 37 15.53 -81.86 31.81
CA ILE A 37 16.10 -80.60 31.32
C ILE A 37 15.72 -80.33 29.87
N HIS A 38 15.75 -81.35 29.01
CA HIS A 38 15.42 -81.21 27.60
C HIS A 38 13.93 -80.87 27.37
N VAL A 39 13.04 -81.40 28.21
CA VAL A 39 11.61 -81.05 28.20
C VAL A 39 11.43 -79.60 28.66
N ASP A 40 12.05 -79.21 29.76
CA ASP A 40 11.94 -77.86 30.33
C ASP A 40 12.50 -76.81 29.36
N TYR A 41 13.64 -77.10 28.71
CA TYR A 41 14.23 -76.24 27.68
C TYR A 41 13.29 -76.05 26.50
N ARG A 42 12.66 -77.13 26.01
CA ARG A 42 11.67 -77.06 24.92
C ARG A 42 10.45 -76.21 25.31
N GLN A 43 9.95 -76.39 26.54
CA GLN A 43 8.83 -75.58 27.03
C GLN A 43 9.21 -74.09 27.10
N LEU A 44 10.42 -73.78 27.54
CA LEU A 44 10.94 -72.41 27.61
C LEU A 44 11.07 -71.79 26.21
N GLU A 45 11.56 -72.53 25.22
CA GLU A 45 11.62 -72.08 23.83
C GLU A 45 10.22 -71.76 23.27
N GLU A 46 9.23 -72.60 23.58
CA GLU A 46 7.85 -72.37 23.15
C GLU A 46 7.24 -71.12 23.82
N GLN A 47 7.49 -70.91 25.11
CA GLN A 47 7.08 -69.70 25.82
C GLN A 47 7.74 -68.44 25.23
N LEU A 48 9.03 -68.49 24.94
CA LEU A 48 9.75 -67.39 24.29
C LEU A 48 9.18 -67.07 22.91
N LYS A 49 8.78 -68.09 22.15
CA LYS A 49 8.13 -67.89 20.85
C LYS A 49 6.79 -67.17 21.00
N LYS A 50 5.92 -67.65 21.90
CA LYS A 50 4.61 -67.03 22.18
C LYS A 50 4.75 -65.58 22.66
N LEU A 51 5.72 -65.31 23.53
CA LEU A 51 6.01 -63.95 24.01
C LEU A 51 6.45 -63.02 22.88
N LYS A 52 7.29 -63.50 21.96
CA LYS A 52 7.73 -62.71 20.80
C LYS A 52 6.56 -62.38 19.85
N GLU A 53 5.69 -63.34 19.59
CA GLU A 53 4.50 -63.16 18.77
C GLU A 53 3.55 -62.12 19.40
N HIS A 54 3.23 -62.29 20.68
CA HIS A 54 2.38 -61.35 21.42
C HIS A 54 2.97 -59.92 21.45
N LYS A 55 4.29 -59.80 21.64
CA LYS A 55 4.98 -58.50 21.57
C LYS A 55 4.82 -57.85 20.20
N CYS A 56 4.99 -58.62 19.12
CA CYS A 56 4.84 -58.13 17.75
C CYS A 56 3.40 -57.66 17.46
N GLU A 57 2.40 -58.39 17.95
CA GLU A 57 0.98 -58.01 17.84
C GLU A 57 0.67 -56.74 18.62
N LEU A 58 1.18 -56.63 19.84
CA LEU A 58 1.00 -55.45 20.69
C LEU A 58 1.65 -54.20 20.05
N GLU A 59 2.84 -54.33 19.50
CA GLU A 59 3.53 -53.25 18.78
C GLU A 59 2.74 -52.80 17.53
N LYS A 60 2.18 -53.75 16.77
CA LYS A 60 1.32 -53.42 15.62
C LYS A 60 0.05 -52.69 16.05
N SER A 61 -0.61 -53.18 17.09
CA SER A 61 -1.82 -52.56 17.64
C SER A 61 -1.53 -51.15 18.16
N HIS A 62 -0.47 -51.00 18.95
CA HIS A 62 -0.06 -49.71 19.50
C HIS A 62 0.28 -48.70 18.41
N ASN A 63 1.05 -49.10 17.39
CA ASN A 63 1.40 -48.22 16.27
C ASN A 63 0.17 -47.79 15.47
N LYS A 64 -0.83 -48.66 15.32
CA LYS A 64 -2.10 -48.31 14.67
C LYS A 64 -2.85 -47.27 15.50
N THR A 65 -3.06 -47.52 16.79
CA THR A 65 -3.75 -46.58 17.69
C THR A 65 -3.04 -45.22 17.75
N MET A 66 -1.70 -45.21 17.79
CA MET A 66 -0.92 -43.97 17.82
C MET A 66 -1.13 -43.15 16.53
N LYS A 67 -1.13 -43.81 15.36
CA LYS A 67 -1.39 -43.13 14.08
C LYS A 67 -2.79 -42.53 14.04
N ASP A 68 -3.79 -43.27 14.48
CA ASP A 68 -5.19 -42.82 14.49
C ASP A 68 -5.37 -41.63 15.44
N LEU A 69 -4.76 -41.68 16.63
CA LEU A 69 -4.79 -40.57 17.60
C LEU A 69 -4.16 -39.29 17.02
N VAL A 70 -2.97 -39.41 16.42
CA VAL A 70 -2.27 -38.28 15.80
C VAL A 70 -3.09 -37.71 14.64
N HIS A 71 -3.72 -38.57 13.83
CA HIS A 71 -4.58 -38.12 12.73
C HIS A 71 -5.80 -37.35 13.24
N ASN A 72 -6.51 -37.90 14.23
CA ASN A 72 -7.69 -37.26 14.81
C ASN A 72 -7.35 -35.91 15.48
N GLN A 73 -6.21 -35.83 16.18
CA GLN A 73 -5.73 -34.56 16.76
C GLN A 73 -5.43 -33.52 15.68
N LYS A 74 -4.75 -33.93 14.59
CA LYS A 74 -4.47 -33.04 13.46
C LYS A 74 -5.75 -32.53 12.81
N GLU A 75 -6.73 -33.40 12.59
CA GLU A 75 -7.99 -33.01 11.95
C GLU A 75 -8.77 -32.01 12.82
N ALA A 76 -8.82 -32.22 14.14
CA ALA A 76 -9.45 -31.28 15.07
C ALA A 76 -8.79 -29.88 15.03
N ILE A 77 -7.45 -29.83 14.96
CA ILE A 77 -6.71 -28.57 14.82
C ILE A 77 -6.98 -27.91 13.46
N ILE A 78 -7.06 -28.70 12.38
CA ILE A 78 -7.36 -28.17 11.04
C ILE A 78 -8.75 -27.55 10.99
N VAL A 79 -9.76 -28.18 11.60
CA VAL A 79 -11.14 -27.65 11.64
C VAL A 79 -11.17 -26.30 12.37
N THR A 80 -10.58 -26.23 13.57
CA THR A 80 -10.55 -24.98 14.36
C THR A 80 -9.81 -23.85 13.63
N LEU A 81 -8.65 -24.14 13.04
CA LEU A 81 -7.91 -23.16 12.25
C LEU A 81 -8.69 -22.67 11.01
N LYS A 82 -9.44 -23.55 10.34
CA LYS A 82 -10.29 -23.16 9.20
C LYS A 82 -11.40 -22.21 9.62
N GLU A 83 -11.99 -22.40 10.79
CA GLU A 83 -13.02 -21.50 11.32
C GLU A 83 -12.43 -20.13 11.68
N ASP A 84 -11.26 -20.11 12.33
CA ASP A 84 -10.57 -18.86 12.66
C ASP A 84 -10.16 -18.07 11.42
N VAL A 85 -9.66 -18.74 10.38
CA VAL A 85 -9.33 -18.09 9.09
C VAL A 85 -10.57 -17.43 8.48
N LYS A 86 -11.71 -18.12 8.48
CA LYS A 86 -12.97 -17.54 7.97
C LYS A 86 -13.42 -16.33 8.78
N ARG A 87 -13.31 -16.41 10.12
CA ARG A 87 -13.65 -15.28 11.01
C ARG A 87 -12.77 -14.06 10.74
N LEU A 88 -11.46 -14.26 10.67
CA LEU A 88 -10.50 -13.18 10.41
C LEU A 88 -10.66 -12.57 9.01
N GLN A 89 -11.04 -13.37 8.01
CA GLN A 89 -11.38 -12.87 6.68
C GLN A 89 -12.59 -11.94 6.72
N ALA A 90 -13.68 -12.34 7.39
CA ALA A 90 -14.86 -11.50 7.54
C ALA A 90 -14.58 -10.18 8.29
N GLU A 91 -13.77 -10.24 9.36
CA GLU A 91 -13.35 -9.03 10.09
C GLU A 91 -12.50 -8.10 9.22
N ARG A 92 -11.62 -8.63 8.38
CA ARG A 92 -10.82 -7.85 7.44
C ARG A 92 -11.73 -7.14 6.43
N ASP A 93 -12.67 -7.85 5.82
CA ASP A 93 -13.56 -7.28 4.81
C ASP A 93 -14.42 -6.14 5.39
N GLU A 94 -14.89 -6.31 6.63
CA GLU A 94 -15.64 -5.26 7.34
C GLU A 94 -14.75 -4.04 7.66
N ARG A 95 -13.51 -4.26 8.11
CA ARG A 95 -12.55 -3.16 8.36
C ARG A 95 -12.18 -2.42 7.08
N ASP A 96 -11.99 -3.13 5.96
CA ASP A 96 -11.68 -2.52 4.67
C ASP A 96 -12.85 -1.66 4.17
N LYS A 97 -14.09 -2.09 4.40
CA LYS A 97 -15.29 -1.28 4.13
C LYS A 97 -15.33 0.00 4.99
N GLN A 98 -15.09 -0.12 6.29
CA GLN A 98 -15.05 1.04 7.20
C GLN A 98 -13.96 2.05 6.79
N ILE A 99 -12.79 1.57 6.35
CA ILE A 99 -11.72 2.43 5.85
C ILE A 99 -12.14 3.16 4.56
N ALA A 100 -12.86 2.49 3.66
CA ALA A 100 -13.34 3.10 2.43
C ALA A 100 -14.35 4.22 2.72
N ASP A 101 -15.32 3.96 3.61
CA ASP A 101 -16.33 4.95 4.01
C ASP A 101 -15.68 6.17 4.69
N LEU A 102 -14.78 5.94 5.65
CA LEU A 102 -14.06 7.02 6.34
C LEU A 102 -13.17 7.84 5.40
N LYS A 103 -12.59 7.23 4.35
CA LYS A 103 -11.82 7.95 3.34
C LYS A 103 -12.73 8.85 2.49
N ALA A 104 -13.89 8.35 2.08
CA ALA A 104 -14.86 9.15 1.33
C ALA A 104 -15.33 10.37 2.15
N ASP A 105 -15.67 10.15 3.42
CA ASP A 105 -16.07 11.24 4.33
C ASP A 105 -14.94 12.26 4.53
N LYS A 106 -13.70 11.78 4.71
CA LYS A 106 -12.52 12.66 4.83
C LYS A 106 -12.36 13.53 3.60
N ASP A 107 -12.44 12.96 2.41
CA ASP A 107 -12.25 13.68 1.15
C ASP A 107 -13.38 14.70 0.92
N GLU A 108 -14.62 14.33 1.25
CA GLU A 108 -15.77 15.24 1.20
C GLU A 108 -15.60 16.42 2.16
N LEU A 109 -15.26 16.16 3.43
CA LEU A 109 -15.03 17.19 4.43
C LEU A 109 -13.86 18.09 4.06
N GLN A 110 -12.77 17.52 3.53
CA GLN A 110 -11.60 18.27 3.08
C GLN A 110 -11.95 19.18 1.89
N SER A 111 -12.76 18.71 0.96
CA SER A 111 -13.27 19.51 -0.17
C SER A 111 -14.15 20.66 0.32
N LYS A 112 -15.11 20.39 1.22
CA LYS A 112 -15.96 21.41 1.85
C LYS A 112 -15.14 22.45 2.60
N LEU A 113 -14.16 22.02 3.39
CA LEU A 113 -13.30 22.91 4.15
C LEU A 113 -12.45 23.79 3.23
N SER A 114 -11.90 23.22 2.16
CA SER A 114 -11.11 23.97 1.18
C SER A 114 -11.96 25.05 0.48
N LYS A 115 -13.21 24.72 0.14
CA LYS A 115 -14.16 25.68 -0.43
C LYS A 115 -14.49 26.80 0.54
N VAL A 116 -14.82 26.47 1.79
CA VAL A 116 -15.12 27.46 2.83
C VAL A 116 -13.91 28.32 3.17
N ALA A 117 -12.70 27.74 3.17
CA ALA A 117 -11.46 28.47 3.38
C ALA A 117 -11.20 29.47 2.23
N GLY A 118 -11.38 29.05 0.98
CA GLY A 118 -11.27 29.92 -0.19
C GLY A 118 -12.29 31.08 -0.14
N GLU A 119 -13.56 30.77 0.14
CA GLU A 119 -14.62 31.77 0.27
C GLU A 119 -14.31 32.77 1.40
N LYS A 120 -13.90 32.30 2.58
CA LYS A 120 -13.56 33.18 3.72
C LYS A 120 -12.28 34.00 3.52
N MET A 121 -11.30 33.48 2.75
CA MET A 121 -10.11 34.26 2.38
C MET A 121 -10.47 35.43 1.44
N LEU A 122 -11.44 35.23 0.54
CA LEU A 122 -11.91 36.25 -0.40
C LEU A 122 -12.86 37.27 0.27
N ASP A 123 -13.72 36.82 1.18
CA ASP A 123 -14.81 37.63 1.74
C ASP A 123 -14.35 38.66 2.81
N LYS A 124 -13.16 38.49 3.41
CA LYS A 124 -12.64 39.38 4.46
C LYS A 124 -11.30 40.04 4.15
N ASN A 125 -10.71 39.80 2.97
CA ASN A 125 -9.41 40.35 2.66
C ASN A 125 -9.32 40.89 1.21
N PRO A 126 -9.82 42.12 0.95
CA PRO A 126 -9.73 42.75 -0.37
C PRO A 126 -8.28 42.99 -0.86
N GLN A 127 -7.27 42.75 -0.01
CA GLN A 127 -5.84 42.75 -0.40
C GLN A 127 -5.33 41.40 -0.91
N ILE A 128 -6.01 40.27 -0.65
CA ILE A 128 -5.66 38.99 -1.28
C ILE A 128 -6.24 39.04 -2.69
N ALA A 129 -5.41 39.52 -3.62
CA ALA A 129 -5.75 39.63 -5.02
C ALA A 129 -6.31 38.31 -5.55
N ASP A 130 -7.39 38.38 -6.33
CA ASP A 130 -7.90 37.24 -7.08
C ASP A 130 -6.76 36.67 -7.94
N LEU A 131 -6.22 35.52 -7.53
CA LEU A 131 -5.09 34.90 -8.20
C LEU A 131 -5.49 34.33 -9.58
N SER A 132 -6.78 34.29 -9.89
CA SER A 132 -7.29 33.96 -11.23
C SER A 132 -7.37 35.17 -12.16
N ASP A 133 -7.30 36.40 -11.65
CA ASP A 133 -7.32 37.61 -12.47
C ASP A 133 -5.95 37.83 -13.13
N SER A 134 -5.91 37.68 -14.46
CA SER A 134 -4.73 37.94 -15.29
C SER A 134 -4.37 39.43 -15.36
N ARG A 135 -5.30 40.32 -14.98
CA ARG A 135 -5.13 41.78 -15.03
C ARG A 135 -4.70 42.38 -13.69
N ARG A 136 -4.34 41.56 -12.70
CA ARG A 136 -3.88 42.06 -11.40
C ARG A 136 -2.55 42.84 -11.54
N PRO A 137 -2.30 43.87 -10.72
CA PRO A 137 -1.10 44.72 -10.84
C PRO A 137 0.22 43.93 -10.88
N GLN A 138 0.36 42.90 -10.05
CA GLN A 138 1.55 42.03 -10.03
C GLN A 138 1.74 41.26 -11.35
N LYS A 139 0.65 40.78 -11.96
CA LYS A 139 0.71 40.04 -13.23
C LYS A 139 1.02 40.96 -14.39
N LEU A 140 0.53 42.20 -14.35
CA LEU A 140 0.91 43.24 -15.32
C LEU A 140 2.40 43.57 -15.24
N VAL A 141 2.96 43.68 -14.03
CA VAL A 141 4.42 43.86 -13.86
C VAL A 141 5.19 42.69 -14.45
N GLU A 142 4.80 41.45 -14.16
CA GLU A 142 5.42 40.25 -14.78
C GLU A 142 5.33 40.29 -16.32
N MET A 143 4.18 40.65 -16.89
CA MET A 143 3.98 40.73 -18.34
C MET A 143 4.85 41.82 -18.97
N ILE A 144 5.02 42.97 -18.32
CA ILE A 144 5.91 44.05 -18.77
C ILE A 144 7.37 43.60 -18.71
N SER A 145 7.79 42.89 -17.65
CA SER A 145 9.13 42.32 -17.57
C SER A 145 9.40 41.31 -18.69
N ILE A 146 8.43 40.42 -18.98
CA ILE A 146 8.54 39.45 -20.09
C ILE A 146 8.60 40.16 -21.45
N LEU A 147 7.86 41.25 -21.62
CA LEU A 147 7.86 42.05 -22.85
C LEU A 147 9.24 42.66 -23.10
N TYR A 148 9.85 43.27 -22.09
CA TYR A 148 11.19 43.87 -22.17
C TYR A 148 12.30 42.83 -22.35
N ASP A 149 12.18 41.66 -21.75
CA ASP A 149 13.24 40.65 -21.75
C ASP A 149 13.18 39.75 -23.00
N ASN A 150 12.02 39.12 -23.24
CA ASN A 150 11.90 38.10 -24.29
C ASN A 150 11.39 38.69 -25.60
N LYS A 151 10.38 39.55 -25.56
CA LYS A 151 9.68 39.99 -26.79
C LYS A 151 10.41 41.11 -27.52
N TRP A 152 11.06 42.00 -26.78
CA TRP A 152 11.93 43.02 -27.36
C TRP A 152 13.12 42.37 -28.07
N THR A 153 13.80 41.42 -27.41
CA THR A 153 14.92 40.67 -27.99
C THR A 153 14.50 39.87 -29.21
N ASP A 154 13.38 39.12 -29.13
CA ASP A 154 12.79 38.39 -30.28
C ASP A 154 12.50 39.31 -31.49
N ALA A 155 12.05 40.55 -31.24
CA ALA A 155 11.69 41.50 -32.28
C ALA A 155 12.92 42.19 -32.90
N PHE A 156 13.95 42.42 -32.09
CA PHE A 156 15.24 42.95 -32.53
C PHE A 156 15.95 41.94 -33.44
N GLU A 157 16.11 40.69 -33.01
CA GLU A 157 16.75 39.62 -33.79
C GLU A 157 16.05 39.39 -35.14
N LYS A 158 14.72 39.42 -35.18
CA LYS A 158 13.95 39.25 -36.43
C LYS A 158 14.03 40.45 -37.38
N SER A 159 14.54 41.57 -36.90
CA SER A 159 14.67 42.80 -37.68
C SER A 159 16.12 43.07 -38.11
N GLU A 160 17.07 42.25 -37.65
CA GLU A 160 18.52 42.38 -37.91
C GLU A 160 18.85 42.33 -39.41
N ASP A 161 18.07 41.57 -40.20
CA ASP A 161 18.21 41.49 -41.67
C ASP A 161 17.73 42.75 -42.43
N LYS A 162 17.14 43.74 -41.75
CA LYS A 162 16.40 44.86 -42.39
C LYS A 162 17.08 46.23 -42.33
N GLY A 163 18.25 46.37 -41.72
CA GLY A 163 19.00 47.65 -41.75
C GLY A 163 19.97 47.87 -40.59
N ASP A 164 20.46 49.11 -40.47
CA ASP A 164 21.36 49.55 -39.38
C ASP A 164 20.68 49.42 -38.01
N GLU A 165 21.40 48.93 -37.01
CA GLU A 165 20.90 48.65 -35.64
C GLU A 165 20.19 49.87 -35.03
N LYS A 166 20.71 51.07 -35.31
CA LYS A 166 20.11 52.33 -34.85
C LYS A 166 18.70 52.53 -35.41
N GLN A 167 18.50 52.17 -36.68
CA GLN A 167 17.22 52.35 -37.34
C GLN A 167 16.17 51.35 -36.81
N ILE A 168 16.60 50.12 -36.51
CA ILE A 168 15.76 49.09 -35.88
C ILE A 168 15.36 49.52 -34.47
N CYS A 169 16.31 50.04 -33.69
CA CYS A 169 16.03 50.58 -32.34
C CYS A 169 15.01 51.73 -32.37
N ILE A 170 15.15 52.67 -33.31
CA ILE A 170 14.20 53.79 -33.48
C ILE A 170 12.81 53.25 -33.84
N TYR A 171 12.72 52.30 -34.77
CA TYR A 171 11.46 51.71 -35.19
C TYR A 171 10.74 50.97 -34.04
N LEU A 172 11.46 50.16 -33.27
CA LEU A 172 10.89 49.49 -32.09
C LEU A 172 10.47 50.49 -31.02
N LEU A 173 11.23 51.57 -30.82
CA LEU A 173 10.88 52.64 -29.89
C LEU A 173 9.60 53.36 -30.31
N ASP A 174 9.41 53.63 -31.60
CA ASP A 174 8.19 54.25 -32.14
C ASP A 174 6.96 53.39 -31.89
N ILE A 175 7.07 52.05 -32.05
CA ILE A 175 6.00 51.11 -31.72
C ILE A 175 5.65 51.18 -30.22
N PHE A 176 6.67 51.18 -29.35
CA PHE A 176 6.45 51.29 -27.92
C PHE A 176 5.80 52.62 -27.52
N GLN A 177 6.22 53.73 -28.14
CA GLN A 177 5.60 55.04 -27.92
C GLN A 177 4.14 55.05 -28.38
N ALA A 178 3.83 54.43 -29.52
CA ALA A 178 2.45 54.30 -30.00
C ALA A 178 1.59 53.48 -29.02
N CYS A 179 2.08 52.34 -28.54
CA CYS A 179 1.39 51.52 -27.54
C CYS A 179 1.18 52.28 -26.22
N TRP A 180 2.21 53.00 -25.75
CA TRP A 180 2.13 53.81 -24.54
C TRP A 180 1.08 54.91 -24.66
N ASN A 181 1.08 55.66 -25.77
CA ASN A 181 0.12 56.73 -26.01
C ASN A 181 -1.31 56.19 -26.07
N TYR A 182 -1.52 55.07 -26.76
CA TYR A 182 -2.81 54.39 -26.78
C TYR A 182 -3.29 53.98 -25.39
N CYS A 183 -2.42 53.36 -24.59
CA CYS A 183 -2.75 52.96 -23.23
C CYS A 183 -3.06 54.16 -22.33
N LYS A 184 -2.30 55.25 -22.46
CA LYS A 184 -2.51 56.50 -21.72
C LYS A 184 -3.86 57.13 -22.07
N GLU A 185 -4.16 57.30 -23.35
CA GLU A 185 -5.44 57.86 -23.81
C GLU A 185 -6.62 57.00 -23.36
N THR A 186 -6.50 55.68 -23.48
CA THR A 186 -7.54 54.74 -23.04
C THR A 186 -7.76 54.82 -21.53
N CYS A 187 -6.69 54.92 -20.74
CA CYS A 187 -6.77 55.07 -19.29
C CYS A 187 -7.43 56.40 -18.89
N GLU A 188 -7.09 57.49 -19.55
CA GLU A 188 -7.72 58.80 -19.33
C GLU A 188 -9.21 58.78 -19.67
N GLN A 189 -9.59 58.13 -20.78
CA GLN A 189 -11.00 57.94 -21.16
C GLN A 189 -11.75 57.09 -20.13
N GLN A 190 -11.18 55.97 -19.70
CA GLN A 190 -11.77 55.09 -18.68
C GLN A 190 -11.94 55.82 -17.34
N THR A 191 -10.94 56.61 -16.93
CA THR A 191 -11.01 57.43 -15.72
C THR A 191 -12.17 58.43 -15.80
N LYS A 192 -12.30 59.16 -16.91
CA LYS A 192 -13.40 60.10 -17.13
C LYS A 192 -14.77 59.43 -17.10
N ILE A 193 -14.92 58.25 -17.71
CA ILE A 193 -16.18 57.48 -17.70
C ILE A 193 -16.52 57.06 -16.26
N LEU A 194 -15.52 56.60 -15.50
CA LEU A 194 -15.72 56.22 -14.10
C LEU A 194 -16.10 57.41 -13.24
N GLU A 195 -15.44 58.56 -13.41
CA GLU A 195 -15.76 59.81 -12.71
C GLU A 195 -17.19 60.28 -13.01
N GLN A 196 -17.61 60.25 -14.27
CA GLN A 196 -18.99 60.57 -14.67
C GLN A 196 -20.00 59.60 -14.05
N ASN A 197 -19.73 58.29 -14.08
CA ASN A 197 -20.61 57.28 -13.48
C ASN A 197 -20.69 57.40 -11.96
N LEU A 198 -19.58 57.75 -11.29
CA LEU A 198 -19.54 58.01 -9.84
C LEU A 198 -20.31 59.29 -9.46
N LEU A 199 -20.19 60.35 -10.26
CA LEU A 199 -20.95 61.59 -10.07
C LEU A 199 -22.45 61.36 -10.25
N LEU A 200 -22.87 60.67 -11.32
CA LEU A 200 -24.27 60.30 -11.56
C LEU A 200 -24.83 59.39 -10.46
N ALA A 201 -24.01 58.51 -9.87
CA ALA A 201 -24.39 57.70 -8.72
C ALA A 201 -24.56 58.54 -7.43
N SER A 202 -23.86 59.67 -7.30
CA SER A 202 -23.93 60.56 -6.13
C SER A 202 -25.12 61.53 -6.12
N GLU A 203 -25.73 61.77 -7.29
CA GLU A 203 -26.90 62.65 -7.45
C GLU A 203 -28.24 61.92 -7.21
N ASN A 204 -28.24 60.58 -7.17
CA ASN A 204 -29.35 59.79 -6.62
C ASN A 204 -29.30 59.82 -5.08
N LYS A 205 -29.55 61.00 -4.52
CA LYS A 205 -29.72 61.19 -3.08
C LYS A 205 -31.11 60.74 -2.66
N ASP A 206 -31.20 59.48 -2.25
CA ASP A 206 -32.00 59.07 -1.11
C ASP A 206 -31.38 57.82 -0.46
N GLY A 207 -30.95 57.97 0.80
CA GLY A 207 -30.75 56.83 1.70
C GLY A 207 -29.33 56.31 1.88
N LEU A 208 -28.55 57.02 2.69
CA LEU A 208 -27.76 56.50 3.82
C LEU A 208 -27.68 54.95 3.98
N TYR A 209 -26.92 54.21 3.17
CA TYR A 209 -26.40 52.89 3.53
C TYR A 209 -25.15 52.55 2.71
N ALA A 210 -24.18 51.91 3.35
CA ALA A 210 -23.11 51.18 2.69
C ALA A 210 -23.67 50.35 1.52
N LEU A 211 -22.94 50.31 0.41
CA LEU A 211 -23.29 49.54 -0.79
C LEU A 211 -23.85 48.16 -0.39
N SER A 212 -25.16 47.96 -0.64
CA SER A 212 -25.82 46.68 -0.42
C SER A 212 -25.03 45.56 -1.12
N PRO A 213 -24.94 44.34 -0.55
CA PRO A 213 -24.27 43.21 -1.18
C PRO A 213 -24.75 42.94 -2.62
N GLY A 214 -26.02 43.29 -2.94
CA GLY A 214 -26.57 43.23 -4.29
C GLY A 214 -25.96 44.27 -5.24
N SER A 215 -25.72 45.49 -4.76
CA SER A 215 -25.09 46.58 -5.52
C SER A 215 -23.60 46.33 -5.76
N SER A 216 -22.91 45.69 -4.81
CA SER A 216 -21.52 45.24 -5.01
C SER A 216 -21.41 44.15 -6.07
N LYS A 217 -22.35 43.18 -6.07
CA LYS A 217 -22.46 42.19 -7.15
C LYS A 217 -22.80 42.84 -8.49
N LEU A 218 -23.69 43.83 -8.51
CA LEU A 218 -24.04 44.58 -9.72
C LEU A 218 -22.85 45.37 -10.27
N LEU A 219 -22.09 46.06 -9.41
CA LEU A 219 -20.86 46.76 -9.80
C LEU A 219 -19.78 45.80 -10.29
N THR A 220 -19.68 44.61 -9.70
CA THR A 220 -18.74 43.57 -10.14
C THR A 220 -19.18 42.97 -11.49
N GLU A 221 -20.48 42.75 -11.71
CA GLU A 221 -21.05 42.33 -13.00
C GLU A 221 -20.88 43.40 -14.07
N ILE A 222 -21.11 44.68 -13.75
CA ILE A 222 -20.87 45.81 -14.65
C ILE A 222 -19.37 45.90 -14.98
N ARG A 223 -18.48 45.79 -13.99
CA ARG A 223 -17.02 45.70 -14.23
C ARG A 223 -16.66 44.52 -15.15
N LYS A 224 -17.25 43.34 -14.94
CA LYS A 224 -17.00 42.15 -15.77
C LYS A 224 -17.54 42.30 -17.19
N ARG A 225 -18.74 42.88 -17.37
CA ARG A 225 -19.32 43.17 -18.69
C ARG A 225 -18.54 44.25 -19.42
N SER A 226 -18.28 45.39 -18.78
CA SER A 226 -17.48 46.46 -19.37
C SER A 226 -16.07 45.99 -19.72
N ALA A 227 -15.41 45.18 -18.90
CA ALA A 227 -14.11 44.60 -19.25
C ALA A 227 -14.16 43.61 -20.43
N LYS A 228 -15.33 43.00 -20.70
CA LYS A 228 -15.56 42.07 -21.82
C LYS A 228 -15.96 42.81 -23.10
N GLU A 229 -16.68 43.92 -22.98
CA GLU A 229 -17.16 44.75 -24.09
C GLU A 229 -16.18 45.87 -24.51
N MET A 230 -15.33 46.36 -23.61
CA MET A 230 -14.35 47.41 -23.94
C MET A 230 -13.07 46.88 -24.60
N MET A 231 -12.88 45.56 -24.67
CA MET A 231 -11.66 44.93 -25.20
C MET A 231 -11.84 43.80 -26.24
N PRO A 232 -12.87 43.78 -27.14
CA PRO A 232 -12.82 42.93 -28.34
C PRO A 232 -11.65 43.30 -29.26
N ASN A 233 -11.31 44.60 -29.30
CA ASN A 233 -10.42 45.17 -30.32
C ASN A 233 -8.93 44.92 -30.10
N LEU A 234 -8.51 44.40 -28.93
CA LEU A 234 -7.12 43.98 -28.76
C LEU A 234 -6.85 42.62 -29.40
N TYR A 235 -7.83 41.72 -29.42
CA TYR A 235 -7.65 40.41 -30.06
C TYR A 235 -7.74 40.49 -31.58
N GLU A 236 -8.60 41.36 -32.11
CA GLU A 236 -8.70 41.58 -33.57
C GLU A 236 -7.57 42.44 -34.14
N ASN A 237 -7.10 43.48 -33.42
CA ASN A 237 -5.99 44.31 -33.93
C ASN A 237 -4.60 43.67 -33.77
N CYS A 238 -4.43 42.64 -32.92
CA CYS A 238 -3.20 41.84 -32.94
C CYS A 238 -3.09 40.93 -34.18
N PHE A 239 -4.18 40.73 -34.93
CA PHE A 239 -4.20 39.94 -36.17
C PHE A 239 -4.13 40.77 -37.46
N CYS A 240 -4.29 42.10 -37.39
CA CYS A 240 -4.22 42.97 -38.57
C CYS A 240 -2.80 43.18 -39.15
N PHE A 241 -1.75 42.70 -38.48
CA PHE A 241 -0.37 42.78 -39.01
C PHE A 241 -0.01 41.69 -40.04
N ARG A 242 -0.96 40.85 -40.49
CA ARG A 242 -0.73 39.88 -41.56
C ARG A 242 -0.81 40.43 -42.99
N ASN A 243 -1.19 41.70 -43.19
CA ASN A 243 -1.37 42.28 -44.53
C ASN A 243 -0.60 43.60 -44.77
N LEU A 244 0.59 43.75 -44.18
CA LEU A 244 1.59 44.64 -44.75
C LEU A 244 2.56 43.76 -45.54
N ASN A 245 2.39 43.80 -46.86
CA ASN A 245 3.22 43.08 -47.82
C ASN A 245 4.72 43.32 -47.55
N LEU A 246 5.46 42.23 -47.73
CA LEU A 246 6.90 42.14 -47.99
C LEU A 246 7.41 43.27 -48.89
#